data_AF-A0A818ZU49-F1
#
_entry.id   AF-A0A818ZU49-F1
#
_cell.length_a   1.000
_cell.length_b   1.000
_cell.length_c   1.000
_cell.angle_alpha   90.00
_cell.angle_beta   90.00
_cell.angle_gamma   90.00
#
_symmetry.space_group_name_H-M   'P 1'
#
loop_
_entity.id
_entity.type
_entity.pdbx_description
1 polymer ?
#
loop_
_entity_poly.entity_id
_entity_poly.type
_entity_poly.pdbx_seq_one_letter_code
_entity_poly.pdbx_strand_id
1 'polypeptide(L)'
;MGSAPTKIDLLWQILNETTIPIQHMYLTHMSSRGDDLIEEAKKWIKAGGMCDFTADADIINENATVDTLNKFRAEKLPLKQITVSSDAYGMKMWSVKAARNSCG
;
A
#
# COMPACT_ATOMS: atom_id res chain seq x y z
N MET A 1 3.74 0.57 -5.00
CA MET A 1 4.95 -0.08 -4.46
C MET A 1 4.59 -1.51 -4.03
N GLY A 2 5.55 -2.43 -3.89
CA GLY A 2 5.28 -3.73 -3.25
C GLY A 2 4.55 -4.81 -4.06
N SER A 3 4.42 -4.70 -5.39
CA SER A 3 3.90 -5.78 -6.24
C SER A 3 4.95 -6.83 -6.64
N ALA A 4 6.23 -6.55 -6.41
CA ALA A 4 7.27 -7.55 -6.58
C ALA A 4 7.17 -8.60 -5.47
N PRO A 5 7.60 -9.86 -5.70
CA PRO A 5 7.62 -10.88 -4.66
C PRO A 5 8.37 -10.47 -3.39
N THR A 6 9.36 -9.58 -3.54
CA THR A 6 10.18 -9.01 -2.48
C THR A 6 9.52 -7.85 -1.72
N LYS A 7 8.25 -7.51 -2.02
CA LYS A 7 7.43 -6.52 -1.29
C LYS A 7 8.19 -5.24 -0.91
N ILE A 8 8.54 -5.09 0.37
CA ILE A 8 9.25 -3.96 0.97
C ILE A 8 10.63 -4.36 1.52
N ASP A 9 11.18 -5.51 1.13
CA ASP A 9 12.45 -6.06 1.65
C ASP A 9 13.62 -5.09 1.50
N LEU A 10 13.66 -4.32 0.41
CA LEU A 10 14.68 -3.29 0.20
C LEU A 10 14.64 -2.19 1.27
N LEU A 11 13.47 -1.85 1.77
CA LEU A 11 13.32 -0.83 2.81
C LEU A 11 13.81 -1.36 4.16
N TRP A 12 13.53 -2.63 4.45
CA TRP A 12 14.12 -3.32 5.59
C TRP A 12 15.64 -3.42 5.48
N GLN A 13 16.17 -3.68 4.28
CA GLN A 13 17.60 -3.70 4.02
C GLN A 13 18.23 -2.33 4.28
N ILE A 14 17.61 -1.23 3.80
CA ILE A 14 18.09 0.13 4.06
C ILE A 14 18.12 0.42 5.56
N LEU A 15 17.09 0.02 6.32
CA LEU A 15 17.07 0.19 7.78
C LEU A 15 18.18 -0.57 8.49
N ASN A 16 18.54 -1.75 8.00
CA ASN A 16 19.56 -2.61 8.61
C ASN A 16 20.98 -2.18 8.23
N GLU A 17 21.18 -1.65 7.02
CA GLU A 17 22.48 -1.29 6.47
C GLU A 17 22.84 0.18 6.67
N THR A 18 21.88 1.02 7.06
CA THR A 18 22.09 2.47 7.24
C THR A 18 21.56 2.96 8.58
N THR A 19 21.97 4.16 8.98
CA THR A 19 21.48 4.84 10.19
C THR A 19 20.26 5.74 9.91
N ILE A 20 19.66 5.65 8.72
CA ILE A 20 18.50 6.47 8.34
C ILE A 20 17.33 6.08 9.26
N PRO A 21 16.77 7.03 10.03
CA PRO A 21 15.61 6.73 10.88
C PRO A 21 14.40 6.28 10.06
N ILE A 22 13.67 5.29 10.55
CA ILE A 22 12.48 4.71 9.90
C ILE A 22 11.40 5.75 9.61
N GLN A 23 11.36 6.85 10.36
CA GLN A 23 10.40 7.94 10.17
C GLN A 23 10.62 8.72 8.85
N HIS A 24 11.79 8.61 8.23
CA HIS A 24 12.07 9.24 6.94
C HIS A 24 11.58 8.42 5.73
N MET A 25 11.16 7.18 5.96
CA MET A 25 10.69 6.28 4.90
C MET A 25 9.18 6.16 4.96
N TYR A 26 8.52 6.67 3.92
CA TYR A 26 7.07 6.73 3.82
C TYR A 26 6.56 5.72 2.79
N LEU A 27 5.82 4.71 3.25
CA LEU A 27 5.22 3.72 2.35
C LEU A 27 3.91 4.27 1.80
N THR A 28 3.61 4.07 0.52
CA THR A 28 2.31 4.42 -0.09
C THR A 28 1.77 3.31 -0.99
N HIS A 29 0.50 3.40 -1.36
CA HIS A 29 -0.26 2.41 -2.15
C HIS A 29 -0.32 1.01 -1.51
N MET A 30 -0.44 0.94 -0.19
CA MET A 30 -0.44 -0.32 0.56
C MET A 30 -1.84 -0.99 0.63
N SER A 31 -2.90 -0.31 0.22
CA SER A 31 -4.30 -0.76 0.35
C SER A 31 -4.76 -1.76 -0.71
N SER A 32 -4.28 -1.67 -1.95
CA SER A 32 -4.94 -2.30 -3.11
C SER A 32 -4.17 -3.46 -3.75
N ARG A 33 -3.19 -4.06 -3.06
CA ARG A 33 -2.23 -5.01 -3.69
C ARG A 33 -2.10 -6.38 -3.01
N GLY A 34 -3.00 -6.70 -2.06
CA GLY A 34 -3.13 -8.03 -1.43
C GLY A 34 -2.90 -8.04 0.08
N ASP A 35 -3.51 -9.02 0.77
CA ASP A 35 -3.43 -9.18 2.23
C ASP A 35 -1.98 -9.29 2.74
N ASP A 36 -1.13 -9.92 1.93
CA ASP A 36 0.30 -10.08 2.16
C ASP A 36 1.07 -8.76 2.32
N LEU A 37 0.65 -7.71 1.62
CA LEU A 37 1.27 -6.38 1.72
C LEU A 37 0.70 -5.58 2.90
N ILE A 38 -0.56 -5.84 3.25
CA ILE A 38 -1.21 -5.29 4.45
C ILE A 38 -0.49 -5.80 5.70
N GLU A 39 -0.15 -7.09 5.77
CA GLU A 39 0.62 -7.64 6.90
C GLU A 39 2.02 -7.04 7.02
N GLU A 40 2.69 -6.77 5.89
CA GLU A 40 3.97 -6.04 5.91
C GLU A 40 3.80 -4.59 6.38
N ALA A 41 2.74 -3.91 5.96
CA ALA A 41 2.42 -2.57 6.47
C ALA A 41 2.22 -2.57 7.99
N LYS A 42 1.59 -3.61 8.55
CA LYS A 42 1.44 -3.74 10.01
C LYS A 42 2.79 -3.88 10.71
N LYS A 43 3.70 -4.70 10.17
CA LYS A 43 5.06 -4.84 10.72
C LYS A 43 5.82 -3.52 10.69
N TRP A 44 5.71 -2.79 9.58
CA TRP A 44 6.33 -1.48 9.41
C TRP A 44 5.84 -0.44 10.43
N ILE A 45 4.53 -0.35 10.61
CA ILE A 45 3.89 0.54 11.60
C ILE A 45 4.35 0.14 13.01
N LYS A 46 4.35 -1.15 13.35
CA LYS A 46 4.82 -1.62 14.67
C LYS A 46 6.29 -1.28 14.93
N ALA A 47 7.12 -1.23 13.89
CA ALA A 47 8.52 -0.81 13.97
C ALA A 47 8.70 0.72 14.12
N GLY A 48 7.61 1.50 14.08
CA GLY A 48 7.63 2.95 14.24
C GLY A 48 7.66 3.73 12.93
N GLY A 49 7.51 3.05 11.79
CA GLY A 49 7.45 3.66 10.47
C GLY A 49 6.08 4.24 10.14
N MET A 50 6.06 5.17 9.18
CA MET A 50 4.82 5.78 8.70
C MET A 50 4.34 5.09 7.43
N CYS A 51 3.02 4.96 7.29
CA CYS A 51 2.37 4.24 6.21
C CYS A 51 1.18 5.05 5.68
N ASP A 52 1.13 5.19 4.36
CA ASP A 52 0.11 5.89 3.62
C ASP A 52 -0.75 4.91 2.82
N PHE A 53 -2.06 5.06 2.96
CA PHE A 53 -3.03 4.28 2.22
C PHE A 53 -3.70 5.15 1.17
N THR A 54 -3.81 4.63 -0.05
CA THR A 54 -4.53 5.36 -1.09
C THR A 54 -6.04 5.18 -0.87
N ALA A 55 -6.79 6.29 -0.84
CA ALA A 55 -8.25 6.33 -0.91
C ALA A 55 -8.74 5.98 -2.33
N ASP A 56 -8.19 4.89 -2.87
CA ASP A 56 -8.54 4.35 -4.16
C ASP A 56 -9.73 3.41 -3.99
N ALA A 57 -10.68 3.49 -4.92
CA ALA A 57 -11.69 2.47 -5.09
C ALA A 57 -11.10 1.43 -6.05
N ASP A 58 -10.66 0.29 -5.52
CA ASP A 58 -10.32 -0.83 -6.39
C ASP A 58 -11.59 -1.25 -7.15
N ILE A 59 -11.49 -1.51 -8.45
CA ILE A 59 -12.60 -1.98 -9.29
C ILE A 59 -13.23 -3.26 -8.69
N ILE A 60 -12.45 -4.01 -7.92
CA ILE A 60 -12.86 -5.27 -7.29
C ILE A 60 -13.39 -5.05 -5.86
N ASN A 61 -12.88 -4.06 -5.13
CA ASN A 61 -13.31 -3.76 -3.77
C ASN A 61 -13.20 -2.25 -3.46
N GLU A 62 -14.33 -1.55 -3.57
CA GLU A 62 -14.45 -0.12 -3.29
C GLU A 62 -14.14 0.25 -1.83
N ASN A 63 -14.22 -0.70 -0.90
CA ASN A 63 -14.03 -0.47 0.54
C ASN A 63 -12.68 -0.97 1.08
N ALA A 64 -11.76 -1.44 0.23
CA ALA A 64 -10.51 -2.08 0.64
C ALA A 64 -9.69 -1.26 1.66
N THR A 65 -9.61 0.06 1.45
CA THR A 65 -8.92 0.98 2.36
C THR A 65 -9.65 1.10 3.70
N VAL A 66 -10.96 1.26 3.70
CA VAL A 66 -11.77 1.37 4.93
C VAL A 66 -11.72 0.08 5.75
N ASP A 67 -11.82 -1.07 5.09
CA ASP A 67 -11.74 -2.39 5.72
C ASP A 67 -10.38 -2.59 6.40
N THR A 68 -9.30 -2.20 5.71
CA THR A 68 -7.94 -2.29 6.25
C THR A 68 -7.76 -1.39 7.48
N LEU A 69 -8.25 -0.15 7.42
CA LEU A 69 -8.20 0.76 8.56
C LEU A 69 -9.01 0.26 9.76
N ASN A 70 -10.17 -0.37 9.51
CA ASN A 70 -10.98 -0.99 10.56
C ASN A 70 -10.25 -2.17 11.22
N LYS A 71 -9.60 -3.04 10.43
CA LYS A 71 -8.73 -4.12 10.96
C LYS A 71 -7.63 -3.53 11.85
N PHE A 72 -6.97 -2.46 11.39
CA PHE A 72 -5.85 -1.87 12.12
C PHE A 72 -6.30 -1.21 13.43
N ARG A 73 -7.48 -0.59 13.42
CA ARG A 73 -8.11 -0.05 14.62
C ARG A 73 -8.47 -1.16 15.61
N ALA A 74 -9.04 -2.27 15.14
CA ALA A 74 -9.38 -3.42 15.97
C ALA A 74 -8.13 -4.04 16.63
N GLU A 75 -7.02 -4.08 15.90
CA GLU A 75 -5.71 -4.56 16.37
C GLU A 75 -4.94 -3.54 17.22
N LYS A 76 -5.52 -2.35 17.49
CA LYS A 76 -4.93 -1.26 18.29
C LYS A 76 -3.57 -0.79 17.76
N LEU A 77 -3.39 -0.77 16.45
CA LEU A 77 -2.20 -0.18 15.83
C LEU A 77 -2.15 1.34 16.08
N PRO A 78 -0.95 1.93 16.16
CA PRO A 78 -0.77 3.36 16.39
C PRO A 78 -1.26 4.17 15.18
N LEU A 79 -2.52 4.59 15.21
CA LEU A 79 -3.18 5.32 14.11
C LEU A 79 -2.48 6.62 13.72
N LYS A 80 -1.65 7.20 14.59
CA LYS A 80 -0.84 8.41 14.31
C LYS A 80 0.20 8.19 13.20
N GLN A 81 0.56 6.95 12.92
CA GLN A 81 1.53 6.58 11.88
C GLN A 81 0.86 6.24 10.55
N ILE A 82 -0.47 6.39 10.48
CA ILE A 82 -1.27 6.05 9.31
C ILE A 82 -1.80 7.34 8.67
N THR A 83 -1.55 7.51 7.39
CA THR A 83 -2.16 8.58 6.58
C THR A 83 -2.97 8.00 5.43
N VAL A 84 -3.84 8.83 4.87
CA VAL A 84 -4.65 8.47 3.70
C VAL A 84 -4.48 9.56 2.65
N SER A 85 -4.09 9.18 1.43
CA SER A 85 -3.91 10.06 0.28
C SER A 85 -4.83 9.65 -0.87
N SER A 86 -5.27 10.59 -1.73
CA SER A 86 -6.23 10.27 -2.79
C SER A 86 -5.60 9.72 -4.07
N ASP A 87 -4.32 9.98 -4.31
CA ASP A 87 -3.64 9.72 -5.60
C ASP A 87 -4.40 10.27 -6.84
N ALA A 88 -5.19 11.33 -6.63
CA ALA A 88 -6.24 11.78 -7.56
C ALA A 88 -5.75 12.36 -8.90
N TYR A 89 -4.43 12.51 -9.11
CA TYR A 89 -3.85 12.96 -10.39
C TYR A 89 -2.92 11.91 -11.03
N GLY A 90 -2.77 10.73 -10.40
CA GLY A 90 -2.09 9.58 -10.99
C GLY A 90 -2.98 8.93 -12.05
N MET A 91 -2.85 9.34 -13.31
CA MET A 91 -3.59 8.72 -14.40
C MET A 91 -3.27 7.22 -14.51
N LYS A 92 -4.22 6.34 -14.17
CA LYS A 92 -4.22 4.92 -14.59
C LYS A 92 -4.64 4.81 -16.07
N MET A 93 -4.04 5.59 -16.97
CA MET A 93 -4.38 5.57 -18.39
C MET A 93 -3.41 4.72 -19.20
N TRP A 94 -3.46 3.40 -18.98
CA TRP A 94 -3.20 2.41 -20.04
C TRP A 94 -3.72 1.04 -19.64
N SER A 95 -5.00 0.80 -19.90
CA SER A 95 -5.51 -0.53 -20.18
C SER A 95 -6.55 -0.39 -21.27
N VAL A 96 -6.07 -0.18 -22.49
CA VAL A 96 -6.83 -0.56 -23.67
C VAL A 96 -7.06 -2.05 -23.51
N LYS A 97 -8.29 -2.44 -23.11
CA LYS A 97 -8.83 -3.74 -23.47
C LYS A 97 -8.61 -3.84 -24.97
N ALA A 98 -7.62 -4.61 -25.41
CA ALA A 98 -7.54 -5.08 -26.77
C ALA A 98 -8.82 -5.90 -26.99
N ALA A 99 -9.87 -5.20 -27.40
CA ALA A 99 -11.12 -5.79 -27.80
C ALA A 99 -10.76 -6.70 -28.97
N ARG A 100 -10.87 -8.00 -28.70
CA ARG A 100 -10.92 -9.05 -29.70
C ARG A 100 -11.90 -8.62 -30.78
N ASN A 101 -11.39 -8.17 -31.93
CA ASN A 101 -12.16 -8.18 -33.16
C ASN A 101 -11.83 -9.49 -33.87
N SER A 102 -12.60 -10.51 -33.51
CA SER A 102 -12.93 -11.60 -34.42
C SER A 102 -13.82 -11.03 -35.53
N CYS A 103 -13.24 -10.81 -36.71
CA CYS A 103 -13.96 -10.59 -37.97
C CYS A 103 -13.11 -11.16 -39.11
N GLY A 104 -13.69 -12.08 -39.89
CA GLY A 104 -13.18 -12.59 -41.16
C GLY A 104 -12.71 -14.02 -41.11
#